data_AF-A0A3C0C602-F1
#
_entry.id   AF-A0A3C0C602-F1
#
_cell.length_a   1.000
_cell.length_b   1.000
_cell.length_c   1.000
_cell.angle_alpha   90.00
_cell.angle_beta   90.00
_cell.angle_gamma   90.00
#
_symmetry.space_group_name_H-M   'P 1'
#
loop_
_entity.id
_entity.type
_entity.pdbx_description
1 polymer ?
#
loop_
_entity_poly.entity_id
_entity_poly.type
_entity_poly.pdbx_seq_one_letter_code
_entity_poly.pdbx_strand_id
1 'polypeptide(L)' 'MRITIITAFPDLIRAYLGASVLGRGIAKGKLEVEVLDIRDFAEGSYRQIDDYSYGSGGMVLMA' A
#
# COMPACT_ATOMS: atom_id res chain seq x y z
N MET A 1 7.33 -1.38 17.30
CA MET A 1 6.75 -2.36 16.35
C MET A 1 6.83 -1.76 14.96
N ARG A 2 7.32 -2.50 13.97
CA ARG A 2 7.44 -2.02 12.58
C ARG A 2 6.36 -2.67 11.72
N ILE A 3 5.68 -1.87 10.90
CA ILE A 3 4.62 -2.30 9.99
C ILE A 3 4.92 -1.75 8.61
N THR A 4 4.89 -2.60 7.59
CA THR A 4 4.98 -2.19 6.18
C THR A 4 3.63 -2.42 5.52
N ILE A 5 3.08 -1.39 4.89
CA ILE A 5 1.81 -1.42 4.17
C ILE A 5 2.11 -1.34 2.68
N ILE A 6 1.73 -2.37 1.94
CA ILE A 6 1.79 -2.40 0.48
C ILE A 6 0.40 -2.06 -0.04
N THR A 7 0.29 -1.05 -0.89
CA THR A 7 -1.01 -0.57 -1.38
C THR A 7 -0.91 0.06 -2.76
N ALA A 8 -2.01 0.07 -3.48
CA ALA A 8 -2.18 0.87 -4.68
C ALA A 8 -2.64 2.32 -4.37
N PHE A 9 -2.77 2.70 -3.10
CA PHE A 9 -3.24 4.04 -2.71
C PHE A 9 -2.42 4.60 -1.54
N PRO A 10 -1.11 4.87 -1.74
CA PRO A 10 -0.21 5.26 -0.65
C PRO A 10 -0.65 6.55 0.05
N ASP A 11 -1.13 7.54 -0.69
CA ASP A 11 -1.49 8.85 -0.12
C ASP A 11 -2.72 8.79 0.79
N LEU A 12 -3.66 7.90 0.49
CA LEU A 12 -4.81 7.64 1.36
C LEU A 12 -4.31 7.15 2.73
N ILE A 13 -3.40 6.18 2.74
CA ILE A 13 -2.84 5.62 3.97
C ILE A 13 -2.04 6.68 4.72
N ARG A 14 -1.15 7.40 4.04
CA ARG A 14 -0.31 8.45 4.65
C ARG A 14 -1.16 9.54 5.32
N ALA A 15 -2.28 9.92 4.74
CA ALA A 15 -3.21 10.88 5.34
C ALA A 15 -3.76 10.41 6.70
N TYR A 16 -4.04 9.11 6.85
CA TYR A 16 -4.53 8.54 8.12
C TYR A 16 -3.42 8.35 9.16
N LEU A 17 -2.18 8.09 8.75
CA LEU A 17 -1.07 7.80 9.70
C LEU A 17 -0.76 8.98 10.63
N GLY A 18 -1.04 10.22 10.21
CA GLY A 18 -0.87 11.40 11.06
C GLY A 18 -2.01 11.62 12.07
N ALA A 19 -3.12 10.90 11.96
CA ALA A 19 -4.34 11.20 12.71
C ALA A 19 -4.44 10.42 14.03
N SER A 20 -5.01 11.08 15.05
CA SER A 20 -5.48 10.46 16.30
C SER A 20 -4.45 9.54 16.98
N VAL A 21 -4.85 8.31 17.34
CA VAL A 21 -4.04 7.34 18.08
C VAL A 21 -2.82 6.89 17.27
N LEU A 22 -2.96 6.72 15.95
CA LEU A 22 -1.86 6.31 15.07
C LEU A 22 -0.76 7.38 15.04
N GLY A 23 -1.13 8.64 14.79
CA GLY A 23 -0.19 9.76 14.78
C GLY A 23 0.55 9.92 16.11
N ARG A 24 -0.17 9.81 17.25
CA ARG A 24 0.47 9.83 18.57
C ARG A 24 1.38 8.63 18.82
N GLY A 25 1.02 7.44 18.31
CA GLY A 25 1.82 6.23 18.43
C GLY A 25 3.14 6.33 17.66
N ILE A 26 3.10 6.88 16.46
CA ILE A 26 4.27 7.14 15.61
C ILE A 26 5.14 8.23 16.25
N ALA A 27 4.56 9.37 16.65
CA ALA A 27 5.29 10.47 17.29
C ALA A 27 6.00 10.07 18.60
N LYS A 28 5.45 9.09 19.33
CA LYS A 28 6.06 8.52 20.55
C LYS A 28 7.04 7.37 20.26
N GLY A 29 7.34 7.08 19.00
CA GLY A 29 8.25 5.99 18.59
C GLY A 29 7.76 4.59 18.96
N LYS A 30 6.45 4.42 19.21
CA LYS A 30 5.86 3.10 19.54
C LYS A 30 5.57 2.28 18.27
N LEU A 31 5.27 2.98 17.18
CA LEU A 31 5.09 2.41 15.84
C LEU A 31 6.04 3.06 14.84
N GLU A 32 6.59 2.23 13.97
CA GLU A 32 7.26 2.63 12.74
C GLU A 32 6.44 2.09 11.58
N VAL A 33 5.99 2.95 10.68
CA VAL A 33 5.12 2.57 9.56
C VAL A 33 5.76 2.99 8.25
N GLU A 34 5.93 2.02 7.35
CA GLU A 34 6.41 2.21 5.99
C GLU A 34 5.25 1.98 5.01
N VAL A 35 5.09 2.86 4.03
CA VAL A 35 4.03 2.74 3.01
C VAL A 35 4.69 2.64 1.65
N LEU A 36 4.51 1.49 1.00
CA LEU A 36 5.03 1.18 -0.33
C LEU A 36 3.88 1.23 -1.34
N ASP A 37 4.09 1.94 -2.45
CA ASP A 37 3.21 1.85 -3.61
C ASP A 37 3.58 0.60 -4.40
N ILE A 38 2.62 -0.33 -4.56
CA ILE A 38 2.85 -1.54 -5.34
C ILE A 38 3.18 -1.23 -6.82
N ARG A 39 2.75 -0.08 -7.33
CA ARG A 39 3.08 0.35 -8.70
C ARG A 39 4.55 0.67 -8.92
N ASP A 40 5.31 0.94 -7.86
CA ASP A 40 6.75 1.18 -8.00
C ASP A 40 7.53 -0.10 -8.37
N PHE A 41 6.88 -1.26 -8.23
CA PHE A 41 7.42 -2.58 -8.57
C PHE A 41 6.77 -3.18 -9.83
N ALA A 42 5.90 -2.43 -10.49
CA ALA A 42 5.20 -2.87 -11.68
C ALA A 42 6.04 -2.73 -12.95
N GLU A 43 5.82 -3.63 -13.91
CA GLU A 43 6.46 -3.59 -15.21
C GLU A 43 5.72 -2.66 -16.20
N GLY A 44 6.43 -2.25 -17.26
CA GLY A 44 5.89 -1.46 -18.36
C GLY A 44 5.63 0.02 -18.04
N SER A 45 5.42 0.82 -19.09
CA SER A 45 5.29 2.28 -18.96
C SER A 45 4.05 2.74 -18.18
N TYR A 46 3.02 1.90 -18.11
CA TYR A 46 1.78 2.20 -17.40
C TYR A 46 1.77 1.71 -15.94
N ARG A 47 2.81 1.00 -15.50
CA ARG A 47 2.93 0.43 -14.15
C ARG A 47 1.69 -0.40 -13.78
N GLN A 48 1.34 -1.35 -14.65
CA GLN A 48 0.17 -2.22 -14.47
C GLN A 48 0.42 -3.21 -13.33
N ILE A 49 -0.58 -3.39 -12.46
CA ILE A 49 -0.48 -4.22 -11.25
C ILE A 49 -1.51 -5.36 -11.22
N ASP A 50 -2.32 -5.47 -12.26
CA ASP A 50 -3.40 -6.42 -12.39
C ASP A 50 -3.28 -7.25 -13.67
N ASP A 51 -3.87 -8.44 -13.64
CA ASP A 51 -3.93 -9.38 -14.76
C ASP A 51 -5.30 -10.07 -14.82
N TYR A 52 -5.56 -10.77 -15.92
CA TYR A 52 -6.77 -11.53 -16.13
C TYR A 52 -6.85 -12.73 -15.19
N SER A 53 -8.06 -12.96 -14.65
CA SER A 53 -8.37 -14.18 -13.92
C SER A 53 -8.65 -15.36 -14.87
N TYR A 54 -8.19 -16.56 -14.50
CA TYR A 54 -8.62 -17.77 -15.18
C TYR A 54 -10.05 -18.18 -14.75
N GLY A 55 -10.89 -18.59 -15.70
CA GLY A 55 -12.23 -19.15 -15.43
C GLY A 55 -13.37 -18.19 -15.69
N SER A 56 -13.53 -17.12 -14.92
CA SER A 56 -14.37 -15.95 -15.28
C SER A 56 -14.24 -14.84 -14.23
N GLY A 57 -14.39 -13.59 -14.70
CA GLY A 57 -14.70 -12.41 -13.88
C GLY A 57 -13.50 -11.66 -13.30
N GLY A 58 -13.51 -10.34 -13.48
CA GLY A 58 -12.62 -9.40 -12.79
C GLY A 58 -11.15 -9.49 -13.20
N MET A 59 -10.31 -8.82 -12.41
CA MET A 59 -8.86 -8.84 -12.53
C MET A 59 -8.25 -9.26 -11.19
N VAL A 60 -7.08 -9.88 -11.23
CA VAL A 60 -6.30 -10.31 -10.06
C VAL A 60 -5.03 -9.47 -9.96
N LEU A 61 -4.46 -9.34 -8.76
CA LEU A 61 -3.13 -8.74 -8.67
C LEU A 61 -2.12 -9.63 -9.39
N MET A 62 -1.24 -9.00 -10.14
CA MET A 62 -0.13 -9.66 -10.83
C MET A 62 0.85 -10.24 -9.80
N ALA A 63 1.33 -11.46 -10.06
CA ALA A 63 2.20 -12.23 -9.17
C ALA A 63 3.67 -12.12 -9.56
#